data_AF-A0AA88VFY6-F1
#
_entry.id   AF-A0AA88VFY6-F1
#
_cell.length_a   1.000
_cell.length_b   1.000
_cell.length_c   1.000
_cell.angle_alpha   90.00
_cell.angle_beta   90.00
_cell.angle_gamma   90.00
#
_symmetry.space_group_name_H-M   'P 1'
#
loop_
_entity.id
_entity.type
_entity.pdbx_description
1 polymer ?
#
loop_
_entity_poly.entity_id
_entity_poly.type
_entity_poly.pdbx_seq_one_letter_code
_entity_poly.pdbx_strand_id
1 'polypeptide(L)'
;MEIASLFVLHARYLPLILAFLIYAATTTITSSAATTTAAKKPLRLVTKLIHRDSILSPYYNASDPPVPQLVVMDTGSSLFWIIGFYYLTLQGTSFEGRKLEIDPQVIQRNEEGDGGVIIDSGRTITSLVRDAFQPLKDEVADYIDGLKLEKVSELPLCYKGIVSQDLKDFPKVTFHFSGADLDLSAANMFHMIDVDTFCLFVEPLNGDTPGGASMIGVVLQQYFNVAYDLKEKTLSFLSFSQFLGSIDKN
;
A
#
# COMPACT_ATOMS: atom_id res chain seq x y z
N MET A 1 31.66 60.73 17.52
CA MET A 1 31.38 59.32 17.22
C MET A 1 29.90 59.16 17.56
N GLU A 2 28.93 59.21 16.64
CA GLU A 2 28.77 58.28 15.52
C GLU A 2 27.78 58.78 14.43
N ILE A 3 27.70 60.08 14.14
CA ILE A 3 26.87 60.62 13.03
C ILE A 3 27.48 60.32 11.64
N ALA A 4 28.77 59.91 11.61
CA ALA A 4 29.48 59.52 10.40
C ALA A 4 29.09 58.13 9.85
N SER A 5 28.43 57.27 10.64
CA SER A 5 28.09 55.90 10.24
C SER A 5 26.80 55.83 9.40
N LEU A 6 25.86 56.75 9.62
CA LEU A 6 24.55 56.76 8.91
C LEU A 6 24.65 57.24 7.46
N PHE A 7 25.62 58.12 7.16
CA PHE A 7 25.86 58.64 5.80
C PHE A 7 26.58 57.64 4.88
N VAL A 8 27.41 56.75 5.45
CA VAL A 8 28.12 55.70 4.67
C VAL A 8 27.16 54.59 4.24
N LEU A 9 26.11 54.32 5.02
CA LEU A 9 25.12 53.31 4.69
C LEU A 9 24.23 53.75 3.51
N HIS A 10 23.77 55.01 3.47
CA HIS A 10 22.92 55.51 2.38
C HIS A 10 23.66 55.59 1.03
N ALA A 11 24.96 55.90 1.01
CA ALA A 11 25.73 55.99 -0.23
C ALA A 11 26.06 54.63 -0.86
N ARG A 12 26.06 53.53 -0.08
CA ARG A 12 26.39 52.18 -0.57
C ARG A 12 25.20 51.44 -1.21
N TYR A 13 23.97 51.72 -0.79
CA TYR A 13 22.78 51.02 -1.29
C TYR A 13 22.01 51.77 -2.40
N LEU A 14 22.25 53.07 -2.56
CA LEU A 14 21.65 53.87 -3.63
C LEU A 14 21.94 53.34 -5.07
N PRO A 15 23.17 52.89 -5.43
CA PRO A 15 23.42 52.33 -6.76
C PRO A 15 22.78 50.95 -6.97
N LEU A 16 22.58 50.16 -5.90
CA LEU A 16 21.89 48.87 -5.94
C LEU A 16 20.37 49.01 -6.14
N ILE A 17 19.78 50.03 -5.51
CA ILE A 17 18.34 50.33 -5.64
C ILE A 17 18.03 50.91 -7.03
N LEU A 18 18.91 51.78 -7.58
CA LEU A 18 18.76 52.26 -8.96
C LEU A 18 18.94 51.13 -10.00
N ALA A 19 19.87 50.20 -9.79
CA ALA A 19 20.06 49.06 -10.69
C ALA A 19 18.84 48.13 -10.74
N PHE A 20 18.15 47.94 -9.61
CA PHE A 20 16.94 47.11 -9.54
C PHE A 20 15.74 47.75 -10.26
N LEU A 21 15.60 49.08 -10.18
CA LEU A 21 14.53 49.82 -10.89
C LEU A 21 14.78 49.90 -12.40
N ILE A 22 16.03 49.96 -12.85
CA ILE A 22 16.39 49.93 -14.29
C ILE A 22 16.19 48.52 -14.88
N TYR A 23 16.48 47.46 -14.10
CA TYR A 23 16.21 46.07 -14.50
C TYR A 23 14.71 45.80 -14.64
N ALA A 24 13.88 46.38 -13.77
CA ALA A 24 12.42 46.29 -13.87
C ALA A 24 11.82 47.06 -15.06
N ALA A 25 12.51 48.10 -15.56
CA ALA A 25 12.00 48.95 -16.65
C ALA A 25 12.41 48.51 -18.07
N THR A 26 13.33 47.55 -18.22
CA THR A 26 13.89 47.14 -19.53
C THR A 26 13.42 45.78 -20.05
N THR A 27 12.54 45.09 -19.33
CA THR A 27 11.85 43.91 -19.87
C THR A 27 10.64 44.33 -20.71
N THR A 28 10.91 44.94 -21.86
CA THR A 28 9.91 45.00 -22.93
C THR A 28 9.70 43.59 -23.46
N ILE A 29 8.49 43.07 -23.22
CA ILE A 29 8.04 41.80 -23.78
C ILE A 29 7.96 41.97 -25.30
N THR A 30 8.95 41.46 -26.03
CA THR A 30 8.81 41.18 -27.45
C THR A 30 7.91 39.96 -27.60
N SER A 31 6.63 40.16 -27.91
CA SER A 31 5.73 39.07 -28.28
C SER A 31 6.15 38.56 -29.66
N SER A 32 6.99 37.54 -29.72
CA SER A 32 7.05 36.71 -30.92
C SER A 32 5.76 35.89 -30.97
N ALA A 33 5.01 36.01 -32.07
CA ALA A 33 3.87 35.16 -32.33
C ALA A 33 4.38 33.72 -32.47
N ALA A 34 4.29 32.94 -31.39
CA ALA A 34 4.53 31.52 -31.43
C ALA A 34 3.40 30.89 -32.26
N THR A 35 3.75 30.41 -33.45
CA THR A 35 2.91 29.52 -34.24
C THR A 35 2.47 28.36 -33.35
N THR A 36 1.19 28.34 -32.99
CA THR A 36 0.57 27.26 -32.24
C THR A 36 0.55 26.02 -33.12
N THR A 37 1.64 25.23 -33.09
CA THR A 37 1.55 23.82 -33.39
C THR A 37 0.69 23.22 -32.28
N ALA A 38 -0.46 22.65 -32.65
CA ALA A 38 -1.34 21.98 -31.71
C ALA A 38 -0.51 21.01 -30.87
N ALA A 39 -0.39 21.29 -29.57
CA ALA A 39 0.34 20.45 -28.65
C ALA A 39 -0.23 19.03 -28.76
N LYS A 40 0.53 18.13 -29.37
CA LYS A 40 0.13 16.73 -29.51
C LYS A 40 -0.05 16.22 -28.08
N LYS A 41 -1.29 15.94 -27.72
CA LYS A 41 -1.68 15.45 -26.39
C LYS A 41 -0.67 14.38 -25.96
N PRO A 42 -0.02 14.51 -24.79
CA PRO A 42 1.01 13.57 -24.39
C PRO A 42 0.44 12.16 -24.45
N LEU A 43 1.19 11.24 -25.04
CA LEU A 43 0.77 9.84 -25.12
C LEU A 43 0.58 9.36 -23.68
N ARG A 44 -0.67 9.12 -23.29
CA ARG A 44 -1.01 8.63 -21.96
C ARG A 44 -0.49 7.19 -21.89
N LEU A 45 0.64 6.99 -21.23
CA LEU A 45 1.12 5.65 -20.89
C LEU A 45 0.20 5.10 -19.80
N VAL A 46 -0.65 4.15 -20.17
CA VAL A 46 -1.47 3.40 -19.22
C VAL A 46 -0.78 2.06 -19.01
N THR A 47 -0.07 1.92 -17.90
CA THR A 47 0.45 0.63 -17.48
C THR A 47 -0.68 -0.12 -16.78
N LYS A 48 -1.23 -1.14 -17.45
CA LYS A 48 -2.18 -2.07 -16.85
C LYS A 48 -1.41 -3.32 -16.45
N LEU A 49 -1.43 -3.68 -15.17
CA LEU A 49 -1.00 -5.00 -14.74
C LEU A 49 -2.00 -6.01 -15.31
N ILE A 50 -1.54 -6.79 -16.29
CA ILE A 50 -2.31 -7.82 -16.95
C ILE A 50 -1.71 -9.15 -16.52
N HIS A 51 -2.51 -10.00 -15.88
CA HIS A 51 -2.08 -11.35 -15.54
C HIS A 51 -1.61 -12.09 -16.81
N ARG A 52 -0.58 -12.92 -16.71
CA ARG A 52 0.03 -13.62 -17.86
C ARG A 52 -1.00 -14.38 -18.70
N ASP A 53 -2.02 -14.91 -18.04
CA ASP A 53 -3.05 -15.76 -18.66
C ASP A 53 -4.35 -14.99 -19.00
N SER A 54 -4.33 -13.66 -18.89
CA SER A 54 -5.43 -12.80 -19.34
C SER A 54 -5.53 -12.81 -20.87
N ILE A 55 -6.74 -12.71 -21.44
CA ILE A 55 -6.94 -12.56 -22.90
C ILE A 55 -6.25 -11.30 -23.48
N LEU A 56 -5.92 -10.34 -22.62
CA LEU A 56 -5.20 -9.12 -22.97
C LEU A 56 -3.68 -9.28 -22.93
N SER A 57 -3.18 -10.44 -22.47
CA SER A 57 -1.76 -10.78 -22.39
C SER A 57 -1.25 -11.26 -23.76
N PRO A 58 -0.06 -10.83 -24.18
CA PRO A 58 0.58 -11.36 -25.40
C PRO A 58 0.98 -12.84 -25.27
N TYR A 59 0.92 -13.40 -24.06
CA TYR A 59 1.23 -14.80 -23.77
C TYR A 59 -0.02 -15.67 -23.57
N TYR A 60 -1.22 -15.14 -23.83
CA TYR A 60 -2.46 -15.88 -23.72
C TYR A 60 -2.53 -17.06 -24.69
N ASN A 61 -2.90 -18.24 -24.18
CA ASN A 61 -3.19 -19.41 -24.99
C ASN A 61 -4.60 -19.93 -24.64
N ALA A 62 -5.49 -19.96 -25.64
CA ALA A 62 -6.86 -20.43 -25.47
C ALA A 62 -6.96 -21.94 -25.18
N SER A 63 -5.87 -22.68 -25.34
CA SER A 63 -5.77 -24.12 -25.06
C SER A 63 -5.41 -24.42 -23.62
N ASP A 64 -4.96 -23.42 -22.86
CA ASP A 64 -4.66 -23.56 -21.44
C ASP A 64 -5.98 -23.55 -20.65
N PRO A 65 -6.09 -24.32 -19.54
CA PRO A 65 -7.29 -24.32 -18.71
C PRO A 65 -7.62 -22.88 -18.25
N PRO A 66 -8.91 -22.50 -18.20
CA PRO A 66 -9.30 -21.14 -17.86
C PRO A 66 -8.77 -20.75 -16.48
N VAL A 67 -7.78 -19.87 -16.46
CA VAL A 67 -7.30 -19.20 -15.24
C VAL A 67 -8.28 -18.05 -14.94
N PRO A 68 -8.64 -17.82 -13.67
CA PRO A 68 -9.57 -16.79 -13.26
C PRO A 68 -9.53 -15.50 -14.06
N GLN A 69 -10.54 -15.29 -14.90
CA GLN A 69 -10.91 -13.96 -15.31
C GLN A 69 -11.45 -13.25 -14.07
N LEU A 70 -10.88 -12.09 -13.78
CA LEU A 70 -11.25 -11.18 -12.71
C LEU A 70 -12.78 -11.10 -12.53
N VAL A 71 -13.34 -11.84 -11.57
CA VAL A 71 -14.70 -11.63 -11.08
C VAL A 71 -14.59 -10.59 -9.96
N VAL A 72 -14.95 -9.35 -10.28
CA VAL A 72 -15.00 -8.28 -9.28
C VAL A 72 -16.29 -8.46 -8.49
N MET A 73 -16.19 -8.87 -7.23
CA MET A 73 -17.30 -8.79 -6.28
C MET A 73 -17.17 -7.44 -5.57
N ASP A 74 -18.06 -6.51 -5.92
CA ASP A 74 -18.12 -5.18 -5.30
C ASP A 74 -18.49 -5.33 -3.82
N THR A 75 -17.53 -4.95 -2.99
CA THR A 75 -17.59 -5.03 -1.53
C THR A 75 -17.86 -3.66 -0.90
N GLY A 76 -17.83 -2.55 -1.65
CA GLY A 76 -18.14 -1.22 -1.12
C GLY A 76 -17.05 -0.54 -0.28
N SER A 77 -15.78 -0.95 -0.38
CA SER A 77 -14.67 -0.30 0.37
C SER A 77 -14.31 1.08 -0.13
N SER A 78 -14.50 2.13 0.67
CA SER A 78 -14.11 3.51 0.31
C SER A 78 -12.59 3.66 0.09
N LEU A 79 -12.21 3.74 -1.18
CA LEU A 79 -10.85 3.99 -1.65
C LEU A 79 -10.57 5.49 -1.70
N PHE A 80 -9.57 5.97 -0.96
CA PHE A 80 -9.14 7.36 -1.03
C PHE A 80 -7.76 7.48 -1.67
N TRP A 81 -7.62 8.41 -2.61
CA TRP A 81 -6.36 8.63 -3.34
C TRP A 81 -5.70 9.95 -2.89
N ILE A 82 -4.47 9.88 -2.38
CA ILE A 82 -3.67 11.06 -1.99
C ILE A 82 -2.22 10.84 -2.41
N ILE A 83 -1.69 11.78 -3.19
CA ILE A 83 -0.27 11.79 -3.61
C ILE A 83 0.15 10.41 -4.18
N GLY A 84 -0.74 9.75 -4.93
CA GLY A 84 -0.43 8.44 -5.53
C GLY A 84 -0.79 7.20 -4.71
N PHE A 85 -1.11 7.33 -3.42
CA PHE A 85 -1.40 6.19 -2.54
C PHE A 85 -2.90 5.86 -2.47
N TYR A 86 -3.20 4.57 -2.30
CA TYR A 86 -4.55 4.01 -2.18
C TYR A 86 -4.83 3.63 -0.73
N TYR A 87 -5.64 4.45 -0.05
CA TYR A 87 -6.03 4.23 1.34
C TYR A 87 -7.31 3.42 1.43
N LEU A 88 -7.31 2.50 2.38
CA LEU A 88 -8.42 1.66 2.80
C LEU A 88 -8.73 1.92 4.27
N THR A 89 -9.99 1.74 4.63
CA THR A 89 -10.46 1.87 6.02
C THR A 89 -10.49 0.50 6.68
N LEU A 90 -9.55 0.23 7.58
CA LEU A 90 -9.54 -1.00 8.39
C LEU A 90 -10.44 -0.81 9.63
N GLN A 91 -11.36 -1.74 9.82
CA GLN A 91 -12.32 -1.80 10.94
C GLN A 91 -11.88 -2.75 12.05
N GLY A 92 -10.91 -3.61 11.77
CA GLY A 92 -10.26 -4.47 12.75
C GLY A 92 -9.61 -5.69 12.12
N THR A 93 -9.03 -6.51 12.98
CA THR A 93 -8.38 -7.77 12.61
C THR A 93 -9.00 -8.89 13.42
N SER A 94 -9.16 -10.07 12.83
CA SER A 94 -9.57 -11.28 13.54
C SER A 94 -8.56 -12.39 13.36
N PHE A 95 -8.39 -13.20 14.40
CA PHE A 95 -7.66 -14.47 14.38
C PHE A 95 -8.65 -15.58 14.72
N GLU A 96 -8.77 -16.60 13.85
CA GLU A 96 -9.75 -17.69 14.04
C GLU A 96 -11.20 -17.17 14.18
N GLY A 97 -11.54 -16.08 13.48
CA GLY A 97 -12.85 -15.43 13.57
C GLY A 97 -13.11 -14.65 14.86
N ARG A 98 -12.20 -14.68 15.84
CA ARG A 98 -12.25 -13.80 17.01
C ARG A 98 -11.58 -12.48 16.69
N LYS A 99 -12.33 -11.38 16.85
CA LYS A 99 -11.81 -10.03 16.68
C LYS A 99 -10.77 -9.72 17.75
N LEU A 100 -9.62 -9.21 17.34
CA LEU A 100 -8.54 -8.78 18.20
C LEU A 100 -8.86 -7.42 18.82
N GLU A 101 -8.40 -7.20 20.05
CA GLU A 101 -8.54 -5.94 20.76
C GLU A 101 -7.52 -4.94 20.23
N ILE A 102 -7.94 -4.14 19.24
CA ILE A 102 -7.14 -3.07 18.63
C ILE A 102 -7.97 -1.79 18.71
N ASP A 103 -7.38 -0.70 19.22
CA ASP A 103 -8.04 0.60 19.26
C ASP A 103 -8.37 1.06 17.83
N PRO A 104 -9.66 1.28 17.48
CA PRO A 104 -10.03 1.78 16.17
C PRO A 104 -9.29 3.07 15.78
N GLN A 105 -8.93 3.93 16.74
CA GLN A 105 -8.22 5.18 16.47
C GLN A 105 -6.81 4.99 15.91
N VAL A 106 -6.16 3.85 16.16
CA VAL A 106 -4.80 3.60 15.65
C VAL A 106 -4.81 3.02 14.22
N ILE A 107 -5.90 2.38 13.80
CA ILE A 107 -6.02 1.73 12.49
C ILE A 107 -6.89 2.49 11.49
N GLN A 108 -7.76 3.38 11.97
CA GLN A 108 -8.61 4.21 11.12
C GLN A 108 -7.91 5.49 10.73
N ARG A 109 -8.39 6.05 9.61
CA ARG A 109 -7.90 7.33 9.11
C ARG A 109 -8.68 8.46 9.77
N ASN A 110 -7.99 9.43 10.36
CA ASN A 110 -8.60 10.57 11.03
C ASN A 110 -9.00 11.67 10.02
N GLU A 111 -9.64 12.73 10.52
CA GLU A 111 -10.10 13.87 9.70
C GLU A 111 -8.95 14.67 9.07
N GLU A 112 -7.79 14.69 9.72
CA GLU A 112 -6.56 15.35 9.24
C GLU A 112 -5.89 14.53 8.12
N GLY A 113 -6.25 13.26 8.02
CA GLY A 113 -5.78 12.33 7.03
C GLY A 113 -4.60 11.44 7.46
N ASP A 114 -4.31 11.40 8.75
CA ASP A 114 -3.36 10.47 9.32
C ASP A 114 -4.03 9.12 9.63
N GLY A 115 -3.23 8.07 9.71
CA GLY A 115 -3.67 6.70 9.93
C GLY A 115 -4.27 6.04 8.70
N GLY A 116 -5.01 4.96 8.95
CA GLY A 116 -5.55 4.10 7.90
C GLY A 116 -4.54 3.07 7.40
N VAL A 117 -4.88 2.46 6.25
CA VAL A 117 -4.08 1.40 5.63
C VAL A 117 -3.88 1.71 4.16
N ILE A 118 -2.64 1.73 3.71
CA ILE A 118 -2.29 1.82 2.30
C ILE A 118 -2.15 0.40 1.74
N ILE A 119 -2.71 0.13 0.57
CA ILE A 119 -2.39 -1.09 -0.20
C ILE A 119 -1.33 -0.76 -1.24
N ASP A 120 -0.19 -1.46 -1.18
CA ASP A 120 0.99 -1.12 -1.98
C ASP A 120 1.68 -2.37 -2.53
N SER A 121 1.46 -2.66 -3.81
CA SER A 121 2.18 -3.73 -4.51
C SER A 121 3.67 -3.43 -4.73
N GLY A 122 4.12 -2.19 -4.53
CA GLY A 122 5.52 -1.77 -4.56
C GLY A 122 6.28 -2.08 -3.27
N ARG A 123 5.59 -2.48 -2.20
CA ARG A 123 6.17 -2.93 -0.92
C ARG A 123 6.10 -4.46 -0.84
N THR A 124 7.18 -5.11 -0.44
CA THR A 124 7.19 -6.58 -0.28
C THR A 124 6.41 -7.04 0.95
N ILE A 125 6.82 -6.55 2.13
CA ILE A 125 6.33 -6.99 3.45
C ILE A 125 5.23 -6.04 3.93
N THR A 126 4.22 -6.58 4.60
CA THR A 126 3.18 -5.78 5.26
C THR A 126 3.70 -5.18 6.56
N SER A 127 3.54 -3.88 6.74
CA SER A 127 3.93 -3.18 7.96
C SER A 127 2.67 -2.62 8.64
N LEU A 128 2.39 -3.03 9.87
CA LEU A 128 1.25 -2.53 10.65
C LEU A 128 1.73 -1.55 11.72
N VAL A 129 0.94 -0.53 12.04
CA VAL A 129 1.17 0.28 13.24
C VAL A 129 1.34 -0.63 14.46
N ARG A 130 2.23 -0.28 15.38
CA ARG A 130 2.68 -1.18 16.45
C ARG A 130 1.52 -1.73 17.29
N ASP A 131 0.55 -0.88 17.59
CA ASP A 131 -0.62 -1.23 18.41
C ASP A 131 -1.60 -2.18 17.69
N ALA A 132 -1.52 -2.29 16.36
CA ALA A 132 -2.24 -3.30 15.58
C ALA A 132 -1.39 -4.55 15.31
N PHE A 133 -0.08 -4.38 15.17
CA PHE A 133 0.87 -5.47 14.96
C PHE A 133 0.96 -6.38 16.19
N GLN A 134 1.08 -5.80 17.38
CA GLN A 134 1.41 -6.53 18.59
C GLN A 134 0.34 -7.59 18.95
N PRO A 135 -0.97 -7.27 19.01
CA PRO A 135 -1.99 -8.29 19.29
C PRO A 135 -2.02 -9.40 18.24
N LEU A 136 -1.82 -9.07 16.96
CA LEU A 136 -1.76 -10.07 15.89
C LEU A 136 -0.55 -10.99 16.05
N LYS A 137 0.64 -10.42 16.32
CA LYS A 137 1.88 -11.18 16.50
C LYS A 137 1.75 -12.15 17.67
N ASP A 138 1.16 -11.70 18.78
CA ASP A 138 1.05 -12.50 20.00
C ASP A 138 0.13 -13.71 19.79
N GLU A 139 -1.04 -13.53 19.17
CA GLU A 139 -1.95 -14.63 18.83
C GLU A 139 -1.32 -15.65 17.86
N VAL A 140 -0.58 -15.14 16.86
CA VAL A 140 0.16 -15.98 15.92
C VAL A 140 1.27 -16.75 16.63
N ALA A 141 2.02 -16.09 17.52
CA ALA A 141 3.09 -16.71 18.28
C ALA A 141 2.54 -17.80 19.22
N ASP A 142 1.49 -17.50 19.97
CA ASP A 142 0.84 -18.44 20.89
C ASP A 142 0.33 -19.70 20.16
N TYR A 143 -0.27 -19.53 18.98
CA TYR A 143 -0.69 -20.67 18.15
C TYR A 143 0.50 -21.56 17.74
N ILE A 144 1.58 -20.96 17.23
CA ILE A 144 2.74 -21.71 16.73
C ILE A 144 3.53 -22.34 17.89
N ASP A 145 3.67 -21.64 19.02
CA ASP A 145 4.30 -22.18 20.23
C ASP A 145 3.53 -23.42 20.74
N GLY A 146 2.20 -23.45 20.56
CA GLY A 146 1.36 -24.63 20.81
C GLY A 146 1.68 -25.84 19.92
N LEU A 147 2.21 -25.62 18.72
CA LEU A 147 2.70 -26.68 17.82
C LEU A 147 4.08 -27.21 18.23
N LYS A 148 4.74 -26.57 19.22
CA LYS A 148 6.06 -26.94 19.74
C LYS A 148 7.18 -26.89 18.69
N LEU A 149 7.07 -25.97 17.74
CA LEU A 149 8.14 -25.70 16.77
C LEU A 149 9.29 -24.94 17.45
N GLU A 150 10.52 -25.13 16.95
CA GLU A 150 11.67 -24.39 17.45
C GLU A 150 11.60 -22.94 16.99
N LYS A 151 11.53 -22.01 17.94
CA LYS A 151 11.56 -20.58 17.65
C LYS A 151 12.99 -20.12 17.34
N VAL A 152 13.15 -19.51 16.17
CA VAL A 152 14.43 -18.98 15.67
C VAL A 152 14.60 -17.51 16.03
N SER A 153 13.52 -16.72 15.97
CA SER A 153 13.53 -15.27 16.22
C SER A 153 12.15 -14.78 16.66
N GLU A 154 12.14 -13.74 17.51
CA GLU A 154 10.92 -13.06 17.99
C GLU A 154 10.49 -11.89 17.08
N LEU A 155 11.44 -11.26 16.37
CA LEU A 155 11.17 -10.17 15.43
C LEU A 155 12.24 -10.09 14.33
N PRO A 156 11.93 -10.44 13.06
CA PRO A 156 10.68 -11.06 12.61
C PRO A 156 10.42 -12.38 13.35
N LEU A 157 9.14 -12.73 13.51
CA LEU A 157 8.73 -13.95 14.18
C LEU A 157 9.02 -15.15 13.26
N CYS A 158 9.98 -16.00 13.63
CA CYS A 158 10.48 -17.09 12.79
C CYS A 158 10.60 -18.41 13.55
N TYR A 159 10.35 -19.51 12.86
CA TYR A 159 10.39 -20.87 13.41
C TYR A 159 11.05 -21.84 12.44
N LYS A 160 11.58 -22.95 12.99
CA LYS A 160 11.94 -24.12 12.21
C LYS A 160 10.70 -24.90 11.77
N GLY A 161 10.65 -25.29 10.51
CA GLY A 161 9.56 -26.05 9.91
C GLY A 161 9.33 -25.69 8.44
N ILE A 162 8.28 -26.26 7.86
CA ILE A 162 7.81 -26.06 6.49
C ILE A 162 6.35 -25.57 6.54
N VAL A 163 6.07 -24.37 6.00
CA VAL A 163 4.72 -23.77 6.04
C VAL A 163 3.62 -24.73 5.53
N SER A 164 3.84 -25.42 4.41
CA SER A 164 2.84 -26.31 3.82
C SER A 164 2.58 -27.60 4.60
N GLN A 165 3.43 -27.94 5.57
CA GLN A 165 3.30 -29.16 6.37
C GLN A 165 2.88 -28.81 7.79
N ASP A 166 3.62 -27.93 8.45
CA ASP A 166 3.45 -27.61 9.87
C ASP A 166 2.32 -26.59 10.11
N LEU A 167 2.06 -25.72 9.13
CA LEU A 167 0.99 -24.70 9.20
C LEU A 167 -0.23 -25.03 8.34
N LYS A 168 -0.42 -26.31 7.98
CA LYS A 168 -1.56 -26.76 7.14
C LYS A 168 -2.92 -26.44 7.76
N ASP A 169 -3.00 -26.47 9.10
CA ASP A 169 -4.22 -26.21 9.88
C ASP A 169 -4.21 -24.81 10.51
N PHE A 170 -3.29 -23.93 10.10
CA PHE A 170 -3.17 -22.58 10.64
C PHE A 170 -4.49 -21.80 10.51
N PRO A 171 -4.99 -21.20 11.60
CA PRO A 171 -6.21 -20.44 11.59
C PRO A 171 -6.17 -19.28 10.60
N LYS A 172 -7.34 -18.98 10.05
CA LYS A 172 -7.49 -17.82 9.18
C LYS A 172 -7.26 -16.53 9.98
N VAL A 173 -6.50 -15.61 9.40
CA VAL A 173 -6.40 -14.22 9.86
C VAL A 173 -7.22 -13.35 8.90
N THR A 174 -8.11 -12.51 9.41
CA THR A 174 -8.94 -11.64 8.56
C THR A 174 -8.66 -10.18 8.87
N PHE A 175 -8.32 -9.40 7.85
CA PHE A 175 -8.36 -7.94 7.91
C PHE A 175 -9.72 -7.47 7.42
N HIS A 176 -10.49 -6.88 8.33
CA HIS A 176 -11.83 -6.37 8.07
C HIS A 176 -11.73 -4.93 7.57
N PHE A 177 -11.88 -4.72 6.27
CA PHE A 177 -12.02 -3.40 5.71
C PHE A 177 -13.50 -3.00 5.69
N SER A 178 -13.77 -1.70 5.55
CA SER A 178 -15.14 -1.21 5.39
C SER A 178 -15.77 -1.82 4.13
N GLY A 179 -16.52 -2.91 4.26
CA GLY A 179 -17.22 -3.55 3.14
C GLY A 179 -16.53 -4.79 2.56
N ALA A 180 -15.22 -4.97 2.77
CA ALA A 180 -14.47 -6.14 2.28
C ALA A 180 -13.70 -6.83 3.40
N ASP A 181 -13.60 -8.15 3.32
CA ASP A 181 -12.71 -8.94 4.17
C ASP A 181 -11.53 -9.47 3.34
N LEU A 182 -10.32 -9.32 3.86
CA LEU A 182 -9.12 -9.96 3.33
C LEU A 182 -8.75 -11.14 4.22
N ASP A 183 -9.09 -12.34 3.76
CA ASP A 183 -8.95 -13.61 4.47
C ASP A 183 -7.59 -14.28 4.22
N LEU A 184 -6.62 -14.06 5.09
CA LEU A 184 -5.23 -14.48 4.93
C LEU A 184 -5.01 -15.89 5.50
N SER A 185 -4.46 -16.75 4.66
CA SER A 185 -4.02 -18.10 5.04
C SER A 185 -2.54 -18.12 5.47
N ALA A 186 -2.03 -19.26 5.93
CA ALA A 186 -0.60 -19.43 6.19
C ALA A 186 0.27 -19.09 4.98
N ALA A 187 -0.19 -19.39 3.76
CA ALA A 187 0.55 -19.08 2.53
C ALA A 187 0.65 -17.57 2.23
N ASN A 188 -0.22 -16.75 2.83
CA ASN A 188 -0.15 -15.28 2.75
C ASN A 188 0.68 -14.69 3.90
N MET A 189 0.58 -15.30 5.08
CA MET A 189 1.15 -14.78 6.32
C MET A 189 2.62 -15.16 6.51
N PHE A 190 3.08 -16.28 5.95
CA PHE A 190 4.43 -16.79 6.16
C PHE A 190 5.16 -17.09 4.86
N HIS A 191 6.48 -16.90 4.87
CA HIS A 191 7.36 -17.40 3.82
C HIS A 191 8.53 -18.17 4.38
N MET A 192 8.98 -19.14 3.61
CA MET A 192 10.25 -19.83 3.80
C MET A 192 11.40 -18.86 3.53
N ILE A 193 12.29 -18.68 4.50
CA ILE A 193 13.54 -17.92 4.37
C ILE A 193 14.77 -18.83 4.20
N ASP A 194 14.63 -20.11 4.52
CA ASP A 194 15.60 -21.18 4.30
C ASP A 194 14.85 -22.51 4.06
N VAL A 195 15.58 -23.61 3.88
CA VAL A 195 15.04 -24.96 3.62
C VAL A 195 14.12 -25.48 4.72
N ASP A 196 14.32 -25.03 5.96
CA ASP A 196 13.65 -25.53 7.16
C ASP A 196 13.22 -24.38 8.09
N THR A 197 13.12 -23.16 7.57
CA THR A 197 12.86 -21.97 8.40
C THR A 197 11.85 -21.06 7.69
N PHE A 198 10.77 -20.72 8.39
CA PHE A 198 9.78 -19.76 7.91
C PHE A 198 9.61 -18.60 8.88
N CYS A 199 9.18 -17.45 8.36
CA CYS A 199 8.94 -16.24 9.13
C CYS A 199 7.58 -15.63 8.81
N LEU A 200 6.99 -14.95 9.79
CA LEU A 200 5.83 -14.07 9.61
C LEU A 200 6.22 -12.89 8.71
N PHE A 201 5.47 -12.67 7.64
CA PHE A 201 5.66 -11.58 6.67
C PHE A 201 4.77 -10.36 6.99
N VAL A 202 4.64 -10.10 8.28
CA VAL A 202 4.04 -8.91 8.85
C VAL A 202 5.03 -8.37 9.89
N GLU A 203 5.30 -7.07 9.84
CA GLU A 203 6.26 -6.39 10.72
C GLU A 203 5.63 -5.15 11.37
N PRO A 204 6.18 -4.65 12.49
CA PRO A 204 5.77 -3.36 13.01
C PRO A 204 6.28 -2.25 12.09
N LEU A 205 5.50 -1.20 11.97
CA LEU A 205 5.89 0.01 11.28
C LEU A 205 7.08 0.66 12.02
N ASN A 206 8.24 0.77 11.33
CA ASN A 206 9.51 1.24 11.90
C ASN A 206 10.00 2.56 11.28
N GLY A 207 9.14 3.30 10.58
CA GLY A 207 9.50 4.58 9.96
C GLY A 207 8.29 5.34 9.44
N ASP A 208 8.55 6.51 8.85
CA ASP A 208 7.50 7.42 8.40
C ASP A 208 6.87 6.92 7.10
N THR A 209 5.65 6.41 7.20
CA THR A 209 4.72 6.31 6.08
C THR A 209 3.92 7.60 5.97
N PRO A 210 3.37 7.92 4.79
CA PRO A 210 2.45 9.04 4.65
C PRO A 210 1.33 8.97 5.69
N GLY A 211 1.26 9.98 6.56
CA GLY A 211 0.30 10.05 7.67
C GLY A 211 0.43 8.96 8.72
N GLY A 212 1.56 8.24 8.82
CA GLY A 212 1.73 7.13 9.75
C GLY A 212 0.84 5.91 9.46
N ALA A 213 0.35 5.78 8.23
CA ALA A 213 -0.53 4.68 7.83
C ALA A 213 0.18 3.32 7.81
N SER A 214 -0.55 2.26 8.14
CA SER A 214 -0.09 0.88 7.88
C SER A 214 0.00 0.62 6.37
N MET A 215 0.75 -0.39 5.95
CA MET A 215 0.92 -0.76 4.54
C MET A 215 0.73 -2.27 4.32
N ILE A 216 -0.18 -2.65 3.43
CA ILE A 216 -0.33 -4.03 2.94
C ILE A 216 0.59 -4.23 1.74
N GLY A 217 1.63 -5.04 1.93
CA GLY A 217 2.59 -5.39 0.89
C GLY A 217 2.07 -6.44 -0.08
N VAL A 218 2.79 -6.63 -1.19
CA VAL A 218 2.42 -7.54 -2.29
C VAL A 218 2.33 -8.99 -1.85
N VAL A 219 3.08 -9.42 -0.83
CA VAL A 219 3.05 -10.80 -0.32
C VAL A 219 1.65 -11.16 0.20
N LEU A 220 1.04 -10.30 1.02
CA LEU A 220 -0.29 -10.55 1.55
C LEU A 220 -1.37 -10.43 0.47
N GLN A 221 -1.06 -9.78 -0.66
CA GLN A 221 -1.95 -9.69 -1.82
C GLN A 221 -1.89 -10.92 -2.73
N GLN A 222 -0.91 -11.83 -2.55
CA GLN A 222 -0.80 -13.05 -3.37
C GLN A 222 -2.02 -13.95 -3.20
N TYR A 223 -2.33 -14.74 -4.23
CA TYR A 223 -3.51 -15.63 -4.29
C TYR A 223 -4.87 -14.91 -4.29
N PHE A 224 -4.86 -13.57 -4.35
CA PHE A 224 -6.02 -12.74 -4.60
C PHE A 224 -5.92 -12.03 -5.94
N ASN A 225 -7.05 -11.92 -6.61
CA ASN A 225 -7.25 -10.85 -7.57
C ASN A 225 -7.69 -9.60 -6.81
N VAL A 226 -6.91 -8.52 -6.94
CA VAL A 226 -7.20 -7.22 -6.33
C VAL A 226 -7.69 -6.26 -7.41
N ALA A 227 -8.94 -5.83 -7.30
CA ALA A 227 -9.55 -4.90 -8.26
C ALA A 227 -9.61 -3.49 -7.67
N TYR A 228 -9.15 -2.51 -8.45
CA TYR A 228 -9.24 -1.08 -8.14
C TYR A 228 -10.30 -0.44 -9.03
N ASP A 229 -11.45 -0.10 -8.49
CA ASP A 229 -12.45 0.73 -9.17
C ASP A 229 -12.24 2.19 -8.81
N LEU A 230 -11.58 2.93 -9.70
CA LEU A 230 -11.28 4.34 -9.47
C LEU A 230 -12.49 5.27 -9.68
N LYS A 231 -13.54 4.79 -10.34
CA LYS A 231 -14.75 5.57 -10.62
C LYS A 231 -15.66 5.53 -9.40
N GLU A 232 -15.96 4.32 -8.92
CA GLU A 232 -16.79 4.10 -7.74
C GLU A 232 -15.98 4.24 -6.44
N LYS A 233 -14.66 4.39 -6.55
CA LYS A 233 -13.72 4.48 -5.44
C LYS A 233 -13.84 3.27 -4.53
N THR A 234 -13.82 2.08 -5.13
CA THR A 234 -13.87 0.83 -4.41
C THR A 234 -12.65 -0.05 -4.66
N LEU A 235 -12.35 -0.89 -3.67
CA LEU A 235 -11.36 -1.95 -3.80
C LEU A 235 -12.01 -3.27 -3.43
N SER A 236 -11.70 -4.32 -4.19
CA SER A 236 -12.28 -5.64 -4.01
C SER A 236 -11.22 -6.74 -4.03
N PHE A 237 -11.41 -7.76 -3.19
CA PHE A 237 -10.57 -8.94 -3.12
C PHE A 237 -11.37 -10.16 -3.58
N LEU A 238 -10.79 -10.94 -4.49
CA LEU A 238 -11.32 -12.25 -4.85
C LEU A 238 -10.23 -13.31 -4.65
N SER A 239 -10.43 -14.23 -3.71
CA SER A 239 -9.51 -15.34 -3.52
C SER A 239 -9.65 -16.39 -4.63
N PHE A 240 -8.59 -17.17 -4.88
CA PHE A 240 -8.66 -18.28 -5.82
C PHE A 240 -9.74 -19.31 -5.46
N SER A 241 -9.96 -19.59 -4.17
CA SER A 241 -11.00 -20.53 -3.73
C SER A 241 -12.41 -20.00 -3.97
N GLN A 242 -12.66 -18.72 -3.72
CA GLN A 242 -13.93 -18.06 -4.05
C GLN A 242 -14.19 -18.08 -5.55
N PHE A 243 -13.14 -17.87 -6.35
CA PHE A 243 -13.24 -17.97 -7.79
C PHE A 243 -13.66 -19.38 -8.25
N LEU A 244 -13.01 -20.44 -7.77
CA LEU A 244 -13.38 -21.82 -8.13
C LEU A 244 -14.84 -22.13 -7.75
N GLY A 245 -15.25 -21.76 -6.55
CA GLY A 245 -16.64 -21.92 -6.12
C GLY A 245 -17.67 -21.10 -6.91
N SER A 246 -17.24 -20.09 -7.68
CA SER A 246 -18.10 -19.36 -8.61
C SER A 246 -18.27 -20.05 -9.96
N ILE A 247 -17.26 -20.83 -10.40
CA ILE A 247 -17.35 -21.64 -11.62
C ILE A 247 -18.27 -22.83 -11.38
N ASP A 248 -18.13 -23.53 -10.25
CA ASP A 248 -18.91 -24.74 -9.94
C ASP A 248 -20.42 -24.50 -9.77
N LYS A 249 -20.85 -23.23 -9.74
CA LYS A 249 -22.26 -22.83 -9.63
C LYS A 249 -22.92 -22.46 -10.96
N ASN A 250 -22.18 -22.49 -12.08
CA ASN A 250 -22.67 -22.25 -13.44
C ASN A 250 -22.58 -23.52 -14.29
#